data_AF-A0A3L6EGQ6-F1
#
_entry.id   AF-A0A3L6EGQ6-F1
#
_cell.length_a   1.000
_cell.length_b   1.000
_cell.length_c   1.000
_cell.angle_alpha   90.00
_cell.angle_beta   90.00
_cell.angle_gamma   90.00
#
_symmetry.space_group_name_H-M   'P 1'
#
loop_
_entity.id
_entity.type
_entity.pdbx_description
1 polymer ?
#
loop_
_entity_poly.entity_id
_entity_poly.type
_entity_poly.pdbx_seq_one_letter_code
_entity_poly.pdbx_strand_id
1 'polypeptide(L)'
;MDIRRDFHMAEGEGEWSYSKNCRRQQIAVRETKPMVETAVKQVYAALLPRTMVVADLGCSAGPNTLLFISSVLSSIAAAAAAERCKPPSGGGDDDDHHVELQFVLNDLPGNDFNHLFRSVEEEFRRAAGCERGPPPPPYYVMGLPESYYNRLFPRQSVHLFHSSYCLHWRSQEPEGLEAWRKPCLNEDNIYIARTTAPSVAKLFQEQFQKDFSLFLKLRHEELVHGGRMVLIFLGRKNEDVYSGDLNQLFALVATALQSLVSKFETNWDPLDDSEGGDVVEDSARSSMNVAKFIRPALKSSIVYHFGEAIIDAWFAEFRRLVAEHLEKEKTKFTTFAMCLKKE
;
A
#
# COMPACT_ATOMS: atom_id res chain seq x y z
N MET A 1 -18.62 -2.05 -12.22
CA MET A 1 -17.99 -3.00 -11.28
C MET A 1 -18.30 -2.56 -9.87
N ASP A 2 -18.76 -3.45 -8.97
CA ASP A 2 -18.79 -3.08 -7.54
C ASP A 2 -17.39 -3.30 -6.97
N ILE A 3 -16.61 -2.22 -6.86
CA ILE A 3 -15.22 -2.31 -6.39
C ILE A 3 -15.14 -3.02 -5.05
N ARG A 4 -16.10 -2.83 -4.15
CA ARG A 4 -16.03 -3.40 -2.79
C ARG A 4 -16.09 -4.92 -2.79
N ARG A 5 -16.87 -5.50 -3.70
CA ARG A 5 -17.09 -6.95 -3.76
C ARG A 5 -16.19 -7.62 -4.79
N ASP A 6 -16.02 -6.96 -5.95
CA ASP A 6 -15.47 -7.60 -7.14
C ASP A 6 -13.97 -7.28 -7.34
N PHE A 7 -13.42 -6.25 -6.67
CA PHE A 7 -12.00 -5.93 -6.78
C PHE A 7 -11.17 -6.67 -5.74
N HIS A 8 -10.17 -7.41 -6.21
CA HIS A 8 -9.19 -8.08 -5.38
C HIS A 8 -7.94 -8.40 -6.22
N MET A 9 -6.82 -8.64 -5.52
CA MET A 9 -5.60 -9.16 -6.16
C MET A 9 -5.80 -10.64 -6.54
N ALA A 10 -5.11 -11.11 -7.59
CA ALA A 10 -5.24 -12.50 -8.02
C ALA A 10 -4.84 -13.48 -6.89
N GLU A 11 -5.76 -14.38 -6.58
CA GLU A 11 -5.76 -15.26 -5.42
C GLU A 11 -4.80 -16.45 -5.57
N GLY A 12 -4.60 -17.16 -4.45
CA GLY A 12 -3.90 -18.44 -4.41
C GLY A 12 -2.39 -18.37 -4.59
N GLU A 13 -1.83 -19.50 -5.03
CA GLU A 13 -0.37 -19.75 -5.06
C GLU A 13 0.16 -20.09 -6.44
N GLY A 14 -0.71 -20.04 -7.46
CA GLY A 14 -0.35 -20.31 -8.85
C GLY A 14 0.66 -19.31 -9.40
N GLU A 15 1.26 -19.63 -10.56
CA GLU A 15 2.27 -18.77 -11.19
C GLU A 15 1.83 -17.31 -11.36
N TRP A 16 0.53 -17.07 -11.57
CA TRP A 16 -0.05 -15.75 -11.82
C TRP A 16 -0.73 -15.13 -10.59
N SER A 17 -0.53 -15.70 -9.40
CA SER A 17 -1.03 -15.15 -8.15
C SER A 17 -0.29 -13.87 -7.76
N TYR A 18 -0.91 -13.03 -6.93
CA TYR A 18 -0.24 -11.87 -6.37
C TYR A 18 0.93 -12.25 -5.46
N SER A 19 0.77 -13.28 -4.63
CA SER A 19 1.80 -13.74 -3.69
C SER A 19 3.14 -14.06 -4.38
N LYS A 20 3.10 -14.61 -5.61
CA LYS A 20 4.30 -14.91 -6.42
C LYS A 20 4.86 -13.73 -7.21
N ASN A 21 4.09 -12.67 -7.44
CA ASN A 21 4.45 -11.58 -8.36
C ASN A 21 4.47 -10.18 -7.75
N CYS A 22 4.44 -10.08 -6.42
CA CYS A 22 4.40 -8.82 -5.67
C CYS A 22 5.79 -8.22 -5.34
N ARG A 23 6.86 -8.60 -6.07
CA ARG A 23 8.24 -8.11 -5.79
C ARG A 23 8.34 -6.59 -5.86
N ARG A 24 7.59 -5.92 -6.75
CA ARG A 24 7.58 -4.45 -6.83
C ARG A 24 7.16 -3.83 -5.50
N GLN A 25 6.03 -4.27 -4.96
CA GLN A 25 5.53 -3.83 -3.66
C GLN A 25 6.52 -4.20 -2.56
N GLN A 26 7.19 -5.35 -2.66
CA GLN A 26 8.22 -5.78 -1.73
C GLN A 26 9.43 -4.82 -1.69
N ILE A 27 9.88 -4.32 -2.84
CA ILE A 27 10.94 -3.31 -2.92
C ILE A 27 10.50 -2.06 -2.15
N ALA A 28 9.30 -1.56 -2.41
CA ALA A 28 8.79 -0.37 -1.72
C ALA A 28 8.73 -0.57 -0.19
N VAL A 29 8.22 -1.72 0.29
CA VAL A 29 8.19 -2.06 1.72
C VAL A 29 9.59 -2.08 2.34
N ARG A 30 10.61 -2.57 1.61
CA ARG A 30 12.00 -2.58 2.07
C ARG A 30 12.62 -1.19 2.11
N GLU A 31 12.41 -0.38 1.07
CA GLU A 31 12.88 1.01 1.01
C GLU A 31 12.28 1.86 2.15
N THR A 32 10.99 1.65 2.45
CA THR A 32 10.29 2.41 3.49
C THR A 32 10.41 1.79 4.89
N LYS A 33 11.12 0.66 5.03
CA LYS A 33 11.29 -0.02 6.32
C LYS A 33 11.82 0.92 7.42
N PRO A 34 12.84 1.77 7.21
CA PRO A 34 13.32 2.69 8.24
C PRO A 34 12.23 3.67 8.72
N MET A 35 11.34 4.12 7.82
CA MET A 35 10.22 5.00 8.16
C MET A 35 9.22 4.29 9.08
N VAL A 36 8.88 3.04 8.77
CA VAL A 36 8.01 2.20 9.61
C VAL A 36 8.62 1.97 10.98
N GLU A 37 9.88 1.52 11.04
CA GLU A 37 10.57 1.26 12.32
C GLU A 37 10.65 2.52 13.19
N THR A 38 10.94 3.66 12.57
CA THR A 38 10.97 4.95 13.27
C THR A 38 9.59 5.33 13.81
N ALA A 39 8.54 5.19 12.99
CA ALA A 39 7.17 5.49 13.42
C ALA A 39 6.73 4.60 14.59
N VAL A 40 6.99 3.29 14.51
CA VAL A 40 6.68 2.31 15.56
C VAL A 40 7.37 2.68 16.87
N LYS A 41 8.68 2.94 16.83
CA LYS A 41 9.47 3.31 18.02
C LYS A 41 8.96 4.62 18.64
N GLN A 42 8.63 5.61 17.81
CA GLN A 42 8.10 6.89 18.27
C GLN A 42 6.71 6.76 18.91
N VAL A 43 5.81 5.95 18.35
CA VAL A 43 4.50 5.67 18.96
C VAL A 43 4.67 4.96 20.29
N TYR A 44 5.51 3.92 20.34
CA TYR A 44 5.75 3.16 21.56
C TYR A 44 6.35 4.02 22.68
N ALA A 45 7.42 4.77 22.38
CA ALA A 45 8.09 5.61 23.38
C ALA A 45 7.20 6.77 23.88
N ALA A 46 6.32 7.30 23.03
CA ALA A 46 5.44 8.40 23.40
C ALA A 46 4.23 7.95 24.23
N LEU A 47 3.71 6.75 23.98
CA LEU A 47 2.43 6.31 24.54
C LEU A 47 2.57 5.20 25.60
N LEU A 48 3.66 4.42 25.58
CA LEU A 48 3.90 3.25 26.44
C LEU A 48 2.63 2.40 26.66
N PRO A 49 1.92 2.01 25.57
CA PRO A 49 0.61 1.40 25.71
C PRO A 49 0.73 -0.03 26.25
N ARG A 50 -0.24 -0.45 27.08
CA ARG A 50 -0.39 -1.87 27.45
C ARG A 50 -0.77 -2.72 26.24
N THR A 51 -1.61 -2.18 25.36
CA THR A 51 -2.00 -2.83 24.10
C THR A 51 -1.77 -1.86 22.94
N MET A 52 -0.94 -2.25 21.98
CA MET A 52 -0.70 -1.46 20.77
C MET A 52 -1.41 -2.09 19.58
N VAL A 53 -2.47 -1.42 19.14
CA VAL A 53 -3.24 -1.78 17.94
C VAL A 53 -2.56 -1.23 16.69
N VAL A 54 -2.22 -2.11 15.77
CA VAL A 54 -1.54 -1.83 14.50
C VAL A 54 -2.41 -2.35 13.36
N ALA A 55 -2.74 -1.50 12.39
CA ALA A 55 -3.60 -1.87 11.28
C ALA A 55 -2.88 -1.73 9.94
N ASP A 56 -2.89 -2.79 9.13
CA ASP A 56 -2.40 -2.81 7.74
C ASP A 56 -3.61 -2.71 6.79
N LEU A 57 -3.75 -1.57 6.10
CA LEU A 57 -4.90 -1.23 5.27
C LEU A 57 -4.60 -1.54 3.81
N GLY A 58 -5.28 -2.55 3.27
CA GLY A 58 -5.03 -3.15 1.96
C GLY A 58 -3.89 -4.16 1.99
N CYS A 59 -3.97 -5.14 2.89
CA CYS A 59 -2.91 -6.12 3.13
C CYS A 59 -2.69 -7.12 1.97
N SER A 60 -3.71 -7.33 1.12
CA SER A 60 -3.76 -8.39 0.11
C SER A 60 -3.48 -9.78 0.74
N ALA A 61 -3.07 -10.75 -0.06
CA ALA A 61 -2.63 -12.07 0.36
C ALA A 61 -1.22 -12.35 -0.20
N GLY A 62 -0.19 -12.00 0.57
CA GLY A 62 1.19 -12.18 0.12
C GLY A 62 2.26 -11.81 1.16
N PRO A 63 3.55 -12.00 0.81
CA PRO A 63 4.68 -11.85 1.74
C PRO A 63 4.91 -10.42 2.25
N ASN A 64 4.31 -9.40 1.61
CA ASN A 64 4.55 -8.00 1.96
C ASN A 64 3.99 -7.62 3.33
N THR A 65 2.79 -8.10 3.68
CA THR A 65 2.20 -7.90 5.01
C THR A 65 3.02 -8.60 6.10
N LEU A 66 3.58 -9.78 5.81
CA LEU A 66 4.46 -10.49 6.75
C LEU A 66 5.75 -9.71 7.05
N LEU A 67 6.34 -9.07 6.03
CA LEU A 67 7.49 -8.19 6.21
C LEU A 67 7.14 -6.99 7.11
N PHE A 68 5.97 -6.38 6.91
CA PHE A 68 5.50 -5.29 7.76
C PHE A 68 5.32 -5.74 9.22
N ILE A 69 4.57 -6.83 9.46
CA ILE A 69 4.37 -7.40 10.81
C ILE A 69 5.71 -7.69 11.48
N SER A 70 6.64 -8.32 10.77
CA SER A 70 7.98 -8.64 11.28
C SER A 70 8.76 -7.38 11.68
N SER A 71 8.73 -6.33 10.85
CA SER A 71 9.37 -5.05 11.16
C SER A 71 8.79 -4.38 12.40
N VAL A 72 7.47 -4.44 12.61
CA VAL A 72 6.81 -3.91 13.81
C VAL A 72 7.22 -4.71 15.04
N LEU A 73 7.13 -6.04 14.98
CA LEU A 73 7.50 -6.94 16.08
C LEU A 73 8.94 -6.72 16.54
N SER A 74 9.90 -6.73 15.61
CA SER A 74 11.31 -6.50 15.94
C SER A 74 11.55 -5.10 16.50
N SER A 75 10.86 -4.07 15.99
CA SER A 75 11.01 -2.70 16.48
C SER A 75 10.51 -2.54 17.90
N ILE A 76 9.36 -3.13 18.23
CA ILE A 76 8.79 -3.10 19.59
C ILE A 76 9.63 -3.94 20.54
N ALA A 77 10.06 -5.14 20.15
CA ALA A 77 10.91 -5.98 21.00
C ALA A 77 12.21 -5.25 21.39
N ALA A 78 12.85 -4.58 20.42
CA ALA A 78 14.04 -3.77 20.67
C ALA A 78 13.74 -2.55 21.56
N ALA A 79 12.63 -1.83 21.32
CA ALA A 79 12.26 -0.66 22.09
C ALA A 79 11.89 -1.02 23.54
N ALA A 80 11.11 -2.08 23.75
CA ALA A 80 10.75 -2.58 25.07
C ALA A 80 11.97 -3.05 25.87
N ALA A 81 12.91 -3.76 25.23
CA ALA A 81 14.18 -4.12 25.86
C ALA A 81 14.99 -2.88 26.28
N ALA A 82 15.03 -1.83 25.46
CA ALA A 82 15.72 -0.59 25.79
C ALA A 82 15.07 0.17 26.96
N GLU A 83 13.73 0.19 27.04
CA GLU A 83 13.00 0.81 28.15
C GLU A 83 13.29 0.12 29.49
N ARG A 84 13.38 -1.22 29.50
CA ARG A 84 13.71 -2.01 30.70
C ARG A 84 15.12 -1.76 31.24
N CYS A 85 16.04 -1.29 30.40
CA CYS A 85 17.40 -0.95 30.82
C CYS A 85 17.50 0.44 31.50
N LYS A 86 16.42 1.23 31.54
CA LYS A 86 16.43 2.54 32.21
C LYS A 86 16.32 2.37 33.73
N PRO A 87 17.00 3.22 34.52
CA PRO A 87 16.91 3.15 35.98
C PRO A 87 15.47 3.40 36.46
N PRO A 88 15.01 2.71 37.52
CA PRO A 88 13.65 2.83 38.02
C PRO A 88 13.35 4.28 38.38
N SER A 89 12.32 4.83 37.75
CA SER A 89 11.89 6.22 37.93
C SER A 89 10.84 6.30 39.05
N GLY A 90 11.26 6.09 40.30
CA GLY A 90 10.41 6.29 41.49
C GLY A 90 9.40 5.15 41.78
N GLY A 91 9.14 4.92 43.07
CA GLY A 91 8.44 3.74 43.61
C GLY A 91 6.93 3.70 43.38
N GLY A 92 6.52 3.32 42.17
CA GLY A 92 5.19 2.78 41.86
C GLY A 92 5.29 1.30 41.48
N ASP A 93 4.19 0.57 41.64
CA ASP A 93 4.07 -0.89 41.48
C ASP A 93 4.90 -1.48 40.33
N ASP A 94 5.53 -2.62 40.65
CA ASP A 94 6.32 -3.55 39.83
C ASP A 94 5.49 -4.21 38.70
N ASP A 95 4.60 -3.48 38.03
CA ASP A 95 3.89 -3.97 36.85
C ASP A 95 4.88 -3.91 35.67
N ASP A 96 5.60 -5.02 35.42
CA ASP A 96 6.45 -5.20 34.25
C ASP A 96 5.65 -4.73 33.02
N HIS A 97 6.09 -3.61 32.43
CA HIS A 97 5.39 -2.94 31.35
C HIS A 97 5.48 -3.79 30.07
N HIS A 98 4.68 -4.85 30.02
CA HIS A 98 4.54 -5.72 28.87
C HIS A 98 3.52 -5.13 27.92
N VAL A 99 3.98 -4.77 26.72
CA VAL A 99 3.09 -4.43 25.62
C VAL A 99 2.60 -5.69 24.94
N GLU A 100 1.30 -5.75 24.67
CA GLU A 100 0.70 -6.72 23.76
C GLU A 100 0.40 -6.04 22.41
N LEU A 101 0.65 -6.74 21.31
CA LEU A 101 0.36 -6.22 19.97
C LEU A 101 -0.92 -6.82 19.40
N GLN A 102 -1.74 -5.97 18.79
CA GLN A 102 -2.93 -6.39 18.10
C GLN A 102 -2.85 -5.94 16.65
N PHE A 103 -2.57 -6.88 15.74
CA PHE A 103 -2.53 -6.65 14.30
C PHE A 103 -3.91 -6.84 13.69
N VAL A 104 -4.37 -5.83 12.94
CA VAL A 104 -5.60 -5.89 12.16
C VAL A 104 -5.22 -5.80 10.68
N LEU A 105 -5.43 -6.88 9.95
CA LEU A 105 -5.16 -6.99 8.53
C LEU A 105 -6.45 -6.67 7.78
N ASN A 106 -6.51 -5.49 7.19
CA ASN A 106 -7.68 -5.01 6.48
C ASN A 106 -7.49 -5.16 4.96
N ASP A 107 -8.52 -5.66 4.29
CA ASP A 107 -8.66 -5.62 2.84
C ASP A 107 -10.14 -5.71 2.47
N LEU A 108 -10.47 -5.63 1.19
CA LEU A 108 -11.82 -5.83 0.70
C LEU A 108 -12.29 -7.29 0.94
N PRO A 109 -13.62 -7.51 1.06
CA PRO A 109 -14.19 -8.85 1.26
C PRO A 109 -13.76 -9.92 0.26
N GLY A 110 -13.42 -9.53 -0.98
CA GLY A 110 -12.94 -10.44 -2.02
C GLY A 110 -11.48 -10.88 -1.88
N ASN A 111 -10.73 -10.38 -0.89
CA ASN A 111 -9.34 -10.78 -0.68
C ASN A 111 -9.22 -12.23 -0.17
N ASP A 112 -8.12 -12.90 -0.52
CA ASP A 112 -7.81 -14.27 -0.10
C ASP A 112 -7.27 -14.32 1.34
N PHE A 113 -8.14 -13.99 2.31
CA PHE A 113 -7.81 -14.07 3.74
C PHE A 113 -7.40 -15.48 4.18
N ASN A 114 -7.90 -16.53 3.51
CA ASN A 114 -7.54 -17.91 3.80
C ASN A 114 -6.06 -18.16 3.53
N HIS A 115 -5.56 -17.77 2.36
CA HIS A 115 -4.14 -17.86 2.04
C HIS A 115 -3.29 -16.94 2.93
N LEU A 116 -3.77 -15.73 3.23
CA LEU A 116 -3.10 -14.82 4.15
C LEU A 116 -2.90 -15.46 5.53
N PHE A 117 -3.93 -16.02 6.15
CA PHE A 117 -3.82 -16.61 7.48
C PHE A 117 -2.95 -17.87 7.52
N ARG A 118 -2.98 -18.70 6.47
CA ARG A 118 -2.04 -19.82 6.34
C ARG A 118 -0.59 -19.33 6.29
N SER A 119 -0.32 -18.29 5.49
CA SER A 119 1.02 -17.70 5.36
C SER A 119 1.51 -17.08 6.67
N VAL A 120 0.63 -16.40 7.41
CA VAL A 120 0.90 -15.86 8.74
C VAL A 120 1.28 -16.97 9.72
N GLU A 121 0.52 -18.08 9.75
CA GLU A 121 0.81 -19.22 10.62
C GLU A 121 2.18 -19.85 10.30
N GLU A 122 2.47 -20.08 9.02
CA GLU A 122 3.75 -20.66 8.56
C GLU A 122 4.95 -19.78 8.93
N GLU A 123 4.82 -18.47 8.74
CA GLU A 123 5.84 -17.48 9.13
C GLU A 123 6.15 -17.58 10.62
N PHE A 124 5.12 -17.59 11.46
CA PHE A 124 5.29 -17.63 12.91
C PHE A 124 5.89 -18.95 13.39
N ARG A 125 5.48 -20.08 12.81
CA ARG A 125 6.09 -21.38 13.10
C ARG A 125 7.58 -21.40 12.74
N ARG A 126 7.95 -20.78 11.61
CA ARG A 126 9.35 -20.67 11.20
C ARG A 126 10.15 -19.72 12.08
N ALA A 127 9.58 -18.58 12.46
CA ALA A 127 10.22 -17.59 13.32
C ALA A 127 10.51 -18.16 14.72
N ALA A 128 9.62 -18.99 15.27
CA ALA A 128 9.84 -19.67 16.55
C ALA A 128 11.06 -20.60 16.56
N GLY A 129 11.51 -21.10 15.41
CA GLY A 129 12.72 -21.92 15.28
C GLY A 129 14.02 -21.13 15.05
N CYS A 130 13.95 -19.81 14.89
CA CYS A 130 15.07 -18.93 14.57
C CYS A 130 15.33 -17.94 15.72
N GLU A 131 15.97 -18.40 16.79
CA GLU A 131 16.31 -17.54 17.93
C GLU A 131 17.43 -16.53 17.57
N ARG A 132 17.05 -15.34 17.07
CA ARG A 132 17.96 -14.19 16.97
C ARG A 132 17.29 -12.94 17.51
N GLY A 133 17.72 -12.49 18.68
CA GLY A 133 17.29 -11.23 19.31
C GLY A 133 16.33 -11.43 20.49
N PRO A 134 15.85 -10.32 21.10
CA PRO A 134 14.85 -10.39 22.15
C PRO A 134 13.56 -11.03 21.63
N PRO A 135 12.85 -11.83 22.45
CA PRO A 135 11.60 -12.44 22.04
C PRO A 135 10.59 -11.35 21.67
N PRO A 136 9.74 -11.59 20.65
CA PRO A 136 8.67 -10.65 20.34
C PRO A 136 7.69 -10.55 21.51
N PRO A 137 7.03 -9.38 21.69
CA PRO A 137 5.90 -9.26 22.63
C PRO A 137 4.77 -10.23 22.24
N PRO A 138 3.87 -10.60 23.16
CA PRO A 138 2.64 -11.29 22.79
C PRO A 138 1.89 -10.52 21.70
N TYR A 139 1.39 -11.23 20.69
CA TYR A 139 0.70 -10.60 19.57
C TYR A 139 -0.49 -11.43 19.08
N TYR A 140 -1.47 -10.73 18.51
CA TYR A 140 -2.70 -11.31 17.98
C TYR A 140 -2.95 -10.76 16.58
N VAL A 141 -3.34 -11.61 15.63
CA VAL A 141 -3.63 -11.21 14.25
C VAL A 141 -5.10 -11.45 13.94
N MET A 142 -5.79 -10.44 13.41
CA MET A 142 -7.19 -10.57 12.96
C MET A 142 -7.32 -10.03 11.53
N GLY A 143 -8.30 -10.56 10.79
CA GLY A 143 -8.71 -9.99 9.51
C GLY A 143 -9.91 -9.07 9.65
N LEU A 144 -9.96 -8.03 8.82
CA LEU A 144 -11.07 -7.08 8.74
C LEU A 144 -11.48 -6.88 7.27
N PRO A 145 -12.46 -7.65 6.76
CA PRO A 145 -12.93 -7.58 5.37
C PRO A 145 -13.86 -6.37 5.16
N GLU A 146 -13.30 -5.20 4.87
CA GLU A 146 -14.06 -3.96 4.65
C GLU A 146 -13.22 -2.93 3.87
N SER A 147 -13.88 -2.04 3.12
CA SER A 147 -13.22 -0.90 2.48
C SER A 147 -12.67 0.07 3.52
N TYR A 148 -11.40 0.44 3.38
CA TYR A 148 -10.82 1.55 4.15
C TYR A 148 -11.42 2.93 3.80
N TYR A 149 -12.33 3.04 2.84
CA TYR A 149 -13.15 4.25 2.67
C TYR A 149 -14.39 4.28 3.59
N ASN A 150 -14.56 3.27 4.43
CA ASN A 150 -15.53 3.23 5.53
C ASN A 150 -14.82 3.36 6.88
N ARG A 151 -15.61 3.57 7.94
CA ARG A 151 -15.13 3.49 9.32
C ARG A 151 -14.86 2.02 9.64
N LEU A 152 -13.63 1.74 10.04
CA LEU A 152 -13.11 0.40 10.34
C LEU A 152 -13.00 0.15 11.83
N PHE A 153 -12.76 1.21 12.61
CA PHE A 153 -12.44 1.10 14.02
C PHE A 153 -13.30 2.03 14.89
N PRO A 154 -13.43 1.73 16.19
CA PRO A 154 -13.84 2.70 17.19
C PRO A 154 -12.96 3.95 17.17
N ARG A 155 -13.46 5.04 17.78
CA ARG A 155 -12.67 6.27 17.89
C ARG A 155 -11.47 6.04 18.79
N GLN A 156 -10.32 6.61 18.42
CA GLN A 156 -9.10 6.61 19.23
C GLN A 156 -8.72 5.20 19.74
N SER A 157 -8.74 4.20 18.86
CA SER A 157 -8.40 2.81 19.21
C SER A 157 -7.18 2.29 18.48
N VAL A 158 -6.71 2.96 17.42
CA VAL A 158 -5.56 2.51 16.62
C VAL A 158 -4.33 3.37 16.93
N HIS A 159 -3.18 2.71 17.11
CA HIS A 159 -1.91 3.36 17.45
C HIS A 159 -1.05 3.61 16.21
N LEU A 160 -1.09 2.68 15.26
CA LEU A 160 -0.36 2.78 14.00
C LEU A 160 -1.23 2.28 12.84
N PHE A 161 -1.44 3.13 11.84
CA PHE A 161 -1.89 2.68 10.51
C PHE A 161 -0.69 2.52 9.57
N HIS A 162 -0.73 1.49 8.76
CA HIS A 162 0.13 1.29 7.60
C HIS A 162 -0.74 1.04 6.37
N SER A 163 -0.35 1.57 5.22
CA SER A 163 -0.97 1.23 3.94
C SER A 163 0.07 1.36 2.84
N SER A 164 0.26 0.29 2.05
CA SER A 164 1.26 0.26 0.99
C SER A 164 0.67 -0.21 -0.32
N TYR A 165 0.76 0.64 -1.35
CA TYR A 165 0.24 0.39 -2.69
C TYR A 165 -1.28 0.20 -2.74
N CYS A 166 -2.02 0.92 -1.90
CA CYS A 166 -3.49 0.81 -1.83
C CYS A 166 -4.21 2.09 -2.25
N LEU A 167 -3.76 3.26 -1.76
CA LEU A 167 -4.53 4.51 -1.84
C LEU A 167 -4.68 5.10 -3.26
N HIS A 168 -4.02 4.52 -4.26
CA HIS A 168 -4.26 4.86 -5.66
C HIS A 168 -5.51 4.16 -6.24
N TRP A 169 -6.03 3.13 -5.57
CA TRP A 169 -7.32 2.53 -5.86
C TRP A 169 -8.44 3.40 -5.28
N ARG A 170 -9.41 3.74 -6.13
CA ARG A 170 -10.52 4.62 -5.77
C ARG A 170 -11.69 3.82 -5.24
N SER A 171 -12.58 4.49 -4.51
CA SER A 171 -13.77 3.86 -3.94
C SER A 171 -14.78 3.42 -5.00
N GLN A 172 -14.77 4.10 -6.16
CA GLN A 172 -15.64 3.87 -7.31
C GLN A 172 -15.01 4.47 -8.58
N GLU A 173 -15.62 4.20 -9.73
CA GLU A 173 -15.34 4.93 -10.96
C GLU A 173 -15.67 6.43 -10.77
N PRO A 174 -14.89 7.36 -11.35
CA PRO A 174 -15.14 8.79 -11.22
C PRO A 174 -16.58 9.17 -11.56
N GLU A 175 -17.22 9.88 -10.63
CA GLU A 175 -18.55 10.42 -10.82
C GLU A 175 -18.59 11.31 -12.08
N GLY A 176 -19.57 11.10 -12.95
CA GLY A 176 -19.70 11.84 -14.21
C GLY A 176 -19.08 11.16 -15.44
N LEU A 177 -18.37 10.04 -15.28
CA LEU A 177 -18.03 9.13 -16.40
C LEU A 177 -19.21 8.25 -16.82
N GLU A 178 -20.11 7.97 -15.87
CA GLU A 178 -21.38 7.25 -16.04
C GLU A 178 -22.34 8.08 -16.92
N ALA A 179 -22.14 8.02 -18.23
CA ALA A 179 -23.02 8.66 -19.18
C ALA A 179 -23.94 7.62 -19.83
N TRP A 180 -25.04 7.28 -19.17
CA TRP A 180 -26.12 6.49 -19.78
C TRP A 180 -26.74 7.13 -21.05
N ARG A 181 -26.27 8.33 -21.47
CA ARG A 181 -26.77 9.09 -22.64
C ARG A 181 -25.74 10.00 -23.36
N LYS A 182 -24.43 9.92 -23.12
CA LYS A 182 -23.41 10.70 -23.88
C LYS A 182 -22.41 9.75 -24.56
N PRO A 183 -21.69 10.19 -25.61
CA PRO A 183 -20.52 9.46 -26.10
C PRO A 183 -19.61 9.12 -24.93
N CYS A 184 -19.05 7.91 -24.92
CA CYS A 184 -18.22 7.44 -23.82
C CYS A 184 -17.06 8.44 -23.67
N LEU A 185 -16.97 9.12 -22.53
CA LEU A 185 -16.05 10.27 -22.39
C LEU A 185 -14.58 9.86 -22.48
N ASN A 186 -14.28 8.56 -22.40
CA ASN A 186 -12.96 7.96 -22.45
C ASN A 186 -12.90 6.77 -23.43
N GLU A 187 -13.54 6.89 -24.61
CA GLU A 187 -13.81 5.81 -25.60
C GLU A 187 -12.66 4.82 -25.87
N ASP A 188 -11.41 5.26 -25.81
CA ASP A 188 -10.23 4.42 -26.11
C ASP A 188 -9.31 4.13 -24.90
N ASN A 189 -9.67 4.58 -23.69
CA ASN A 189 -8.78 4.46 -22.53
C ASN A 189 -9.47 3.85 -21.30
N ILE A 190 -8.71 3.04 -20.56
CA ILE A 190 -9.12 2.46 -19.27
C ILE A 190 -8.68 3.32 -18.06
N TYR A 191 -7.88 4.36 -18.30
CA TYR A 191 -7.38 5.32 -17.31
C TYR A 191 -7.05 6.68 -17.97
N ILE A 192 -6.46 7.62 -17.23
CA ILE A 192 -5.87 8.84 -17.80
C ILE A 192 -4.65 8.46 -18.65
N ALA A 193 -4.74 8.70 -19.95
CA ALA A 193 -3.70 8.47 -20.95
C ALA A 193 -3.50 9.71 -21.82
N ARG A 194 -2.57 9.63 -22.79
CA ARG A 194 -2.20 10.77 -23.64
C ARG A 194 -3.36 11.37 -24.42
N THR A 195 -4.35 10.56 -24.78
CA THR A 195 -5.53 10.96 -25.55
C THR A 195 -6.72 11.34 -24.67
N THR A 196 -6.60 11.24 -23.34
CA THR A 196 -7.69 11.56 -22.41
C THR A 196 -7.95 13.06 -22.40
N ALA A 197 -9.22 13.44 -22.56
CA ALA A 197 -9.63 14.84 -22.49
C ALA A 197 -9.34 15.43 -21.08
N PRO A 198 -8.90 16.71 -20.98
CA PRO A 198 -8.62 17.35 -19.69
C PRO A 198 -9.82 17.32 -18.72
N SER A 199 -11.05 17.42 -19.25
CA SER A 199 -12.28 17.29 -18.45
C SER A 199 -12.41 15.94 -17.76
N VAL A 200 -11.99 14.86 -18.42
CA VAL A 200 -11.97 13.51 -17.85
C VAL A 200 -10.85 13.37 -16.82
N ALA A 201 -9.65 13.87 -17.12
CA ALA A 201 -8.55 13.89 -16.15
C ALA A 201 -8.95 14.60 -14.84
N LYS A 202 -9.73 15.69 -14.95
CA LYS A 202 -10.29 16.39 -13.80
C LYS A 202 -11.24 15.54 -12.97
N LEU A 203 -12.12 14.73 -13.58
CA LEU A 203 -13.00 13.82 -12.85
C LEU A 203 -12.22 12.80 -12.03
N PHE A 204 -11.14 12.25 -12.59
CA PHE A 204 -10.24 11.34 -11.88
C PHE A 204 -9.59 12.03 -10.66
N GLN A 205 -9.17 13.29 -10.83
CA GLN A 205 -8.58 14.09 -9.75
C GLN A 205 -9.60 14.40 -8.64
N GLU A 206 -10.81 14.84 -9.01
CA GLU A 206 -11.89 15.16 -8.07
C GLU A 206 -12.29 13.91 -7.26
N GLN A 207 -12.39 12.73 -7.92
CA GLN A 207 -12.66 11.47 -7.24
C GLN A 207 -11.55 11.10 -6.24
N PHE A 208 -10.27 11.20 -6.65
CA PHE A 208 -9.15 10.94 -5.74
C PHE A 208 -9.14 11.89 -4.53
N GLN A 209 -9.41 13.19 -4.74
CA GLN A 209 -9.48 14.16 -3.65
C GLN A 209 -10.60 13.83 -2.66
N LYS A 210 -11.77 13.45 -3.16
CA LYS A 210 -12.92 13.02 -2.34
C LYS A 210 -12.55 11.79 -1.50
N ASP A 211 -12.00 10.76 -2.15
CA ASP A 211 -11.62 9.50 -1.54
C ASP A 211 -10.52 9.67 -0.49
N PHE A 212 -9.44 10.36 -0.84
CA PHE A 212 -8.29 10.57 0.06
C PHE A 212 -8.66 11.46 1.26
N SER A 213 -9.48 12.50 1.05
CA SER A 213 -9.97 13.34 2.15
C SER A 213 -10.87 12.55 3.10
N LEU A 214 -11.75 11.69 2.57
CA LEU A 214 -12.59 10.82 3.38
C LEU A 214 -11.75 9.81 4.16
N PHE A 215 -10.77 9.18 3.53
CA PHE A 215 -9.81 8.29 4.18
C PHE A 215 -9.12 8.99 5.35
N LEU A 216 -8.50 10.15 5.13
CA LEU A 216 -7.79 10.89 6.18
C LEU A 216 -8.72 11.28 7.33
N LYS A 217 -9.94 11.74 7.04
CA LYS A 217 -10.93 12.07 8.06
C LYS A 217 -11.27 10.85 8.94
N LEU A 218 -11.57 9.71 8.32
CA LEU A 218 -11.94 8.49 9.04
C LEU A 218 -10.78 7.97 9.88
N ARG A 219 -9.57 7.89 9.29
CA ARG A 219 -8.38 7.44 10.02
C ARG A 219 -8.01 8.38 11.16
N HIS A 220 -8.17 9.69 10.98
CA HIS A 220 -7.96 10.66 12.05
C HIS A 220 -8.91 10.42 13.23
N GLU A 221 -10.19 10.09 12.99
CA GLU A 221 -11.14 9.79 14.06
C GLU A 221 -10.79 8.49 14.82
N GLU A 222 -10.19 7.51 14.14
CA GLU A 222 -9.84 6.19 14.68
C GLU A 222 -8.47 6.16 15.38
N LEU A 223 -7.55 7.04 14.97
CA LEU A 223 -6.20 7.10 15.52
C LEU A 223 -6.19 7.72 16.93
N VAL A 224 -5.38 7.18 17.83
CA VAL A 224 -5.12 7.77 19.16
C VAL A 224 -4.32 9.09 19.03
N HIS A 225 -4.41 9.96 20.04
CA HIS A 225 -3.48 11.10 20.13
C HIS A 225 -2.04 10.58 20.26
N GLY A 226 -1.11 11.18 19.52
CA GLY A 226 0.27 10.70 19.40
C GLY A 226 0.44 9.47 18.48
N GLY A 227 -0.65 8.87 18.00
CA GLY A 227 -0.62 7.78 17.03
C GLY A 227 -0.13 8.25 15.66
N ARG A 228 0.30 7.29 14.83
CA ARG A 228 0.90 7.59 13.51
C ARG A 228 0.27 6.80 12.37
N MET A 229 0.44 7.31 11.16
CA MET A 229 0.08 6.62 9.92
C MET A 229 1.23 6.66 8.94
N VAL A 230 1.63 5.51 8.41
CA VAL A 230 2.63 5.40 7.34
C VAL A 230 1.92 5.02 6.04
N LEU A 231 1.93 5.92 5.06
CA LEU A 231 1.20 5.77 3.80
C LEU A 231 2.19 5.73 2.64
N ILE A 232 2.09 4.69 1.82
CA ILE A 232 2.99 4.43 0.68
C ILE A 232 2.12 4.14 -0.55
N PHE A 233 2.23 4.93 -1.61
CA PHE A 233 1.41 4.73 -2.80
C PHE A 233 2.06 5.26 -4.07
N LEU A 234 1.57 4.77 -5.21
CA LEU A 234 1.99 5.23 -6.53
C LEU A 234 1.56 6.67 -6.75
N GLY A 235 2.44 7.44 -7.37
CA GLY A 235 2.09 8.74 -7.91
C GLY A 235 2.89 9.04 -9.17
N ARG A 236 3.02 10.33 -9.50
CA ARG A 236 3.72 10.79 -10.70
C ARG A 236 4.75 11.86 -10.32
N LYS A 237 5.86 11.89 -11.06
CA LYS A 237 6.94 12.87 -10.86
C LYS A 237 6.58 14.26 -11.36
N ASN A 238 5.85 14.36 -12.47
CA ASN A 238 5.52 15.61 -13.12
C ASN A 238 4.13 16.08 -12.65
N GLU A 239 4.01 17.39 -12.42
CA GLU A 239 2.75 18.05 -12.04
C GLU A 239 1.74 18.10 -13.18
N ASP A 240 2.20 17.91 -14.43
CA ASP A 240 1.35 17.97 -15.59
C ASP A 240 0.42 16.75 -15.71
N VAL A 241 -0.85 16.99 -15.46
CA VAL A 241 -1.98 16.11 -15.83
C VAL A 241 -2.89 16.85 -16.84
N TYR A 242 -2.29 17.82 -17.57
CA TYR A 242 -2.77 18.76 -18.60
C TYR A 242 -3.15 20.19 -18.12
N SER A 243 -2.23 20.82 -17.36
CA SER A 243 -2.22 22.21 -16.81
C SER A 243 -3.14 22.50 -15.60
N GLY A 244 -2.51 22.68 -14.43
CA GLY A 244 -3.16 23.01 -13.17
C GLY A 244 -2.90 24.47 -12.78
N ASP A 245 -3.93 25.30 -12.85
CA ASP A 245 -3.87 26.67 -12.32
C ASP A 245 -4.97 26.81 -11.26
N LEU A 246 -4.74 26.24 -10.07
CA LEU A 246 -5.59 26.46 -8.89
C LEU A 246 -4.74 26.47 -7.60
N ASN A 247 -4.65 27.69 -7.05
CA ASN A 247 -4.25 28.07 -5.70
C ASN A 247 -2.77 27.91 -5.31
N GLN A 248 -2.03 29.04 -5.35
CA GLN A 248 -0.74 29.21 -4.67
C GLN A 248 -0.76 28.77 -3.19
N LEU A 249 -1.88 28.91 -2.47
CA LEU A 249 -2.00 28.42 -1.10
C LEU A 249 -1.96 26.89 -1.01
N PHE A 250 -2.65 26.19 -1.93
CA PHE A 250 -2.60 24.73 -1.98
C PHE A 250 -1.28 24.22 -2.58
N ALA A 251 -0.62 25.00 -3.44
CA ALA A 251 0.77 24.74 -3.84
C ALA A 251 1.70 24.83 -2.61
N LEU A 252 1.57 25.84 -1.76
CA LEU A 252 2.34 25.97 -0.51
C LEU A 252 2.01 24.85 0.50
N VAL A 253 0.75 24.43 0.62
CA VAL A 253 0.35 23.25 1.41
C VAL A 253 0.96 21.98 0.82
N ALA A 254 0.96 21.83 -0.50
CA ALA A 254 1.61 20.72 -1.18
C ALA A 254 3.12 20.73 -0.96
N THR A 255 3.79 21.89 -1.02
CA THR A 255 5.21 22.04 -0.70
C THR A 255 5.50 21.72 0.76
N ALA A 256 4.65 22.17 1.70
CA ALA A 256 4.77 21.84 3.11
C ALA A 256 4.59 20.33 3.35
N LEU A 257 3.60 19.71 2.70
CA LEU A 257 3.42 18.26 2.73
C LEU A 257 4.58 17.52 2.05
N GLN A 258 5.14 18.03 0.96
CA GLN A 258 6.32 17.45 0.30
C GLN A 258 7.52 17.35 1.25
N SER A 259 7.66 18.29 2.20
CA SER A 259 8.71 18.19 3.23
C SER A 259 8.55 16.98 4.15
N LEU A 260 7.34 16.42 4.25
CA LEU A 260 6.99 15.24 5.04
C LEU A 260 6.96 13.95 4.20
N VAL A 261 7.21 14.06 2.89
CA VAL A 261 7.05 12.98 1.92
C VAL A 261 8.41 12.59 1.35
N SER A 262 8.79 11.33 1.54
CA SER A 262 9.90 10.72 0.81
C SER A 262 9.41 10.25 -0.57
N LYS A 263 10.23 10.49 -1.59
CA LYS A 263 9.96 10.08 -2.98
C LYS A 263 11.11 9.23 -3.47
N PHE A 264 10.79 8.12 -4.13
CA PHE A 264 11.78 7.28 -4.79
C PHE A 264 11.25 6.74 -6.12
N GLU A 265 12.18 6.50 -7.05
CA GLU A 265 11.89 5.98 -8.39
C GLU A 265 12.48 4.59 -8.54
N THR A 266 11.70 3.65 -9.06
CA THR A 266 12.18 2.27 -9.33
C THR A 266 11.82 1.88 -10.75
N ASN A 267 12.67 1.08 -11.43
CA ASN A 267 12.44 0.61 -12.80
C ASN A 267 11.09 -0.08 -12.94
N TRP A 268 10.49 -0.19 -14.13
CA TRP A 268 9.24 -0.94 -14.31
C TRP A 268 9.41 -2.44 -14.11
N ASP A 269 10.54 -3.00 -14.57
CA ASP A 269 10.91 -4.39 -14.30
C ASP A 269 11.33 -4.54 -12.84
N PRO A 270 10.65 -5.38 -12.04
CA PRO A 270 10.97 -5.53 -10.64
C PRO A 270 12.26 -6.31 -10.42
N LEU A 271 12.91 -6.87 -11.43
CA LEU A 271 14.20 -7.55 -11.33
C LEU A 271 15.36 -6.74 -11.90
N ASP A 272 15.08 -5.55 -12.45
CA ASP A 272 16.10 -4.64 -12.95
C ASP A 272 16.47 -3.63 -11.86
N ASP A 273 17.62 -3.86 -11.22
CA ASP A 273 18.20 -2.98 -10.21
C ASP A 273 19.28 -2.04 -10.81
N SER A 274 19.41 -1.98 -12.15
CA SER A 274 20.43 -1.14 -12.80
C SER A 274 20.05 0.35 -12.80
N GLU A 275 21.03 1.19 -12.50
CA GLU A 275 20.93 2.65 -12.53
C GLU A 275 21.52 3.21 -13.83
N GLY A 276 20.73 4.00 -14.56
CA GLY A 276 21.11 4.54 -15.88
C GLY A 276 20.82 3.61 -17.05
N GLY A 277 21.08 4.11 -18.26
CA GLY A 277 20.75 3.47 -19.55
C GLY A 277 19.43 4.00 -20.14
N ASP A 278 19.46 4.38 -21.42
CA ASP A 278 18.27 4.93 -22.12
C ASP A 278 17.26 3.82 -22.48
N VAL A 279 17.72 2.57 -22.58
CA VAL A 279 16.96 1.40 -23.07
C VAL A 279 17.22 0.19 -22.18
N VAL A 280 16.26 -0.72 -22.08
CA VAL A 280 16.39 -1.98 -21.36
C VAL A 280 17.16 -3.01 -22.19
N GLU A 281 18.16 -3.68 -21.61
CA GLU A 281 19.03 -4.64 -22.32
C GLU A 281 18.29 -5.88 -22.85
N ASP A 282 17.25 -6.35 -22.15
CA ASP A 282 16.41 -7.49 -22.55
C ASP A 282 14.93 -7.13 -22.39
N SER A 283 14.39 -6.43 -23.40
CA SER A 283 12.99 -5.98 -23.43
C SER A 283 11.98 -7.13 -23.32
N ALA A 284 12.32 -8.32 -23.84
CA ALA A 284 11.46 -9.50 -23.80
C ALA A 284 11.35 -10.07 -22.39
N ARG A 285 12.46 -10.18 -21.66
CA ARG A 285 12.45 -10.62 -20.26
C ARG A 285 11.82 -9.57 -19.36
N SER A 286 12.17 -8.31 -19.53
CA SER A 286 11.64 -7.23 -18.68
C SER A 286 10.16 -7.01 -18.89
N SER A 287 9.65 -7.09 -20.13
CA SER A 287 8.21 -7.04 -20.39
C SER A 287 7.46 -8.20 -19.73
N MET A 288 8.03 -9.41 -19.70
CA MET A 288 7.46 -10.53 -18.96
C MET A 288 7.38 -10.25 -17.46
N ASN A 289 8.44 -9.69 -16.86
CA ASN A 289 8.46 -9.36 -15.43
C ASN A 289 7.46 -8.26 -15.08
N VAL A 290 7.33 -7.22 -15.92
CA VAL A 290 6.33 -6.16 -15.79
C VAL A 290 4.92 -6.75 -15.90
N ALA A 291 4.69 -7.60 -16.89
CA ALA A 291 3.39 -8.23 -17.09
C ALA A 291 3.03 -9.11 -15.89
N LYS A 292 3.97 -9.94 -15.39
CA LYS A 292 3.81 -10.73 -14.17
C LYS A 292 3.39 -9.88 -12.97
N PHE A 293 3.89 -8.66 -12.84
CA PHE A 293 3.48 -7.71 -11.80
C PHE A 293 2.07 -7.14 -12.03
N ILE A 294 1.72 -6.74 -13.26
CA ILE A 294 0.45 -6.06 -13.57
C ILE A 294 -0.74 -7.03 -13.60
N ARG A 295 -0.55 -8.25 -14.14
CA ARG A 295 -1.64 -9.22 -14.33
C ARG A 295 -2.39 -9.54 -13.04
N PRO A 296 -1.73 -9.86 -11.91
CA PRO A 296 -2.42 -10.11 -10.65
C PRO A 296 -3.25 -8.92 -10.15
N ALA A 297 -2.82 -7.68 -10.43
CA ALA A 297 -3.48 -6.47 -9.97
C ALA A 297 -4.72 -6.11 -10.80
N LEU A 298 -4.71 -6.42 -12.10
CA LEU A 298 -5.81 -6.09 -13.02
C LEU A 298 -6.71 -7.28 -13.37
N LYS A 299 -6.34 -8.53 -13.00
CA LYS A 299 -7.09 -9.74 -13.38
C LYS A 299 -8.57 -9.61 -13.01
N SER A 300 -8.90 -9.32 -11.75
CA SER A 300 -10.28 -9.26 -11.27
C SER A 300 -11.11 -8.23 -12.06
N SER A 301 -10.58 -7.02 -12.25
CA SER A 301 -11.23 -5.99 -13.08
C SER A 301 -11.47 -6.44 -14.52
N ILE A 302 -10.45 -7.02 -15.17
CA ILE A 302 -10.59 -7.44 -16.58
C ILE A 302 -11.58 -8.61 -16.71
N VAL A 303 -11.51 -9.60 -15.82
CA VAL A 303 -12.43 -10.74 -15.81
C VAL A 303 -13.87 -10.26 -15.60
N TYR A 304 -14.08 -9.30 -14.70
CA TYR A 304 -15.40 -8.74 -14.44
C TYR A 304 -16.03 -8.14 -15.71
N HIS A 305 -15.26 -7.39 -16.49
CA HIS A 305 -15.78 -6.67 -17.66
C HIS A 305 -15.86 -7.52 -18.93
N PHE A 306 -14.93 -8.45 -19.13
CA PHE A 306 -14.73 -9.13 -20.42
C PHE A 306 -14.73 -10.67 -20.33
N GLY A 307 -14.81 -11.22 -19.11
CA GLY A 307 -14.73 -12.66 -18.86
C GLY A 307 -13.30 -13.21 -18.85
N GLU A 308 -13.14 -14.41 -18.30
CA GLU A 308 -11.83 -15.03 -18.09
C GLU A 308 -11.15 -15.47 -19.40
N ALA A 309 -11.93 -15.76 -20.44
CA ALA A 309 -11.43 -16.26 -21.72
C ALA A 309 -10.45 -15.31 -22.43
N ILE A 310 -10.51 -14.00 -22.14
CA ILE A 310 -9.66 -13.02 -22.81
C ILE A 310 -8.32 -12.77 -22.11
N ILE A 311 -8.15 -13.24 -20.87
CA ILE A 311 -7.04 -12.83 -20.01
C ILE A 311 -5.69 -13.19 -20.60
N ASP A 312 -5.55 -14.40 -21.15
CA ASP A 312 -4.28 -14.84 -21.73
C ASP A 312 -3.92 -14.08 -23.01
N ALA A 313 -4.92 -13.83 -23.88
CA ALA A 313 -4.71 -13.06 -25.11
C ALA A 313 -4.37 -11.60 -24.81
N TRP A 314 -5.12 -10.97 -23.89
CA TRP A 314 -4.85 -9.60 -23.45
C TRP A 314 -3.47 -9.48 -22.82
N PHE A 315 -3.08 -10.44 -21.99
CA PHE A 315 -1.76 -10.46 -21.36
C PHE A 315 -0.62 -10.60 -22.39
N ALA A 316 -0.80 -11.46 -23.39
CA ALA A 316 0.18 -11.64 -24.45
C ALA A 316 0.40 -10.34 -25.24
N GLU A 317 -0.68 -9.62 -25.55
CA GLU A 317 -0.63 -8.33 -26.23
C GLU A 317 -0.05 -7.22 -25.34
N PHE A 318 -0.47 -7.15 -24.07
CA PHE A 318 0.11 -6.23 -23.10
C PHE A 318 1.63 -6.39 -23.00
N ARG A 319 2.11 -7.63 -22.89
CA ARG A 319 3.56 -7.92 -22.86
C ARG A 319 4.26 -7.43 -24.12
N ARG A 320 3.68 -7.65 -25.31
CA ARG A 320 4.24 -7.18 -26.59
C ARG A 320 4.37 -5.65 -26.59
N LEU A 321 3.32 -4.94 -26.19
CA LEU A 321 3.31 -3.47 -26.10
C LEU A 321 4.34 -2.94 -25.09
N VAL A 322 4.51 -3.61 -23.95
CA VAL A 322 5.54 -3.26 -22.97
C VAL A 322 6.94 -3.48 -23.54
N ALA A 323 7.19 -4.57 -24.25
CA ALA A 323 8.51 -4.82 -24.87
C ALA A 323 8.88 -3.70 -25.86
N GLU A 324 7.95 -3.33 -26.75
CA GLU A 324 8.14 -2.24 -27.73
C GLU A 324 8.33 -0.88 -27.06
N HIS A 325 7.76 -0.66 -25.89
CA HIS A 325 7.98 0.55 -25.10
C HIS A 325 9.37 0.56 -24.47
N LEU A 326 9.77 -0.55 -23.84
CA LEU A 326 11.06 -0.68 -23.15
C LEU A 326 12.27 -0.68 -24.10
N GLU A 327 12.08 -0.97 -25.39
CA GLU A 327 13.07 -0.78 -26.46
C GLU A 327 13.35 0.70 -26.78
N LYS A 328 12.43 1.59 -26.44
CA LYS A 328 12.54 3.03 -26.73
C LYS A 328 12.96 3.82 -25.50
N GLU A 329 12.47 3.43 -24.33
CA GLU A 329 12.68 4.16 -23.09
C GLU A 329 12.65 3.24 -21.87
N LYS A 330 13.71 3.33 -21.07
CA LYS A 330 13.71 2.76 -19.73
C LYS A 330 12.82 3.58 -18.80
N THR A 331 11.73 2.98 -18.34
CA THR A 331 10.69 3.69 -17.57
C THR A 331 10.69 3.30 -16.10
N LYS A 332 10.39 4.28 -15.22
CA LYS A 332 10.34 4.12 -13.76
C LYS A 332 8.95 4.43 -13.18
N PHE A 333 8.59 3.77 -12.08
CA PHE A 333 7.46 4.15 -11.22
C PHE A 333 7.93 5.15 -10.17
N THR A 334 7.12 6.19 -9.92
CA THR A 334 7.31 7.07 -8.77
C THR A 334 6.47 6.58 -7.59
N THR A 335 7.12 6.32 -6.46
CA THR A 335 6.46 6.00 -5.20
C THR A 335 6.61 7.16 -4.22
N PHE A 336 5.51 7.50 -3.55
CA PHE A 336 5.50 8.45 -2.43
C PHE A 336 5.31 7.69 -1.13
N ALA A 337 6.08 8.05 -0.10
CA ALA A 337 5.97 7.52 1.25
C ALA A 337 5.91 8.68 2.25
N MET A 338 4.98 8.64 3.20
CA MET A 338 4.85 9.68 4.22
C MET A 338 4.46 9.09 5.58
N CYS A 339 4.86 9.79 6.64
CA CYS A 339 4.49 9.46 8.02
C CYS A 339 3.74 10.64 8.65
N LEU A 340 2.48 10.43 8.98
CA LEU A 340 1.60 11.41 9.61
C LEU A 340 1.47 11.10 11.11
N LYS A 341 1.39 12.13 11.96
CA LYS A 341 1.12 12.01 13.40
C LYS A 341 -0.18 12.74 13.72
N LYS A 342 -1.01 12.16 14.59
CA LYS A 342 -2.13 12.89 15.19
C LYS A 342 -1.67 13.63 16.44
N GLU A 343 -1.87 14.95 16.43
CA GLU A 343 -1.70 15.81 17.62
C GLU A 343 -2.91 15.70 18.55
#